data_AF-A0A1V1TLQ9-F1
#
_entry.id   AF-A0A1V1TLQ9-F1
#
_cell.length_a   1.000
_cell.length_b   1.000
_cell.length_c   1.000
_cell.angle_alpha   90.00
_cell.angle_beta   90.00
_cell.angle_gamma   90.00
#
_symmetry.space_group_name_H-M   'P 1'
#
loop_
_entity.id
_entity.type
_entity.pdbx_description
1 polymer ?
#
loop_
_entity_poly.entity_id
_entity_poly.type
_entity_poly.pdbx_seq_one_letter_code
_entity_poly.pdbx_strand_id
1 'polypeptide(L)'
;MADSKDDSTYVPLLSERHSGIPEWLLEKAQQAKMHALSSATEDQTPRRRATVYPPGVEESVFIEAVNELREQLGTDQVVLNDQLLHDGWYMERELARYYLLSLD
;
A
#
# COMPACT_ATOMS: atom_id res chain seq x y z
N MET A 1 29.96 8.81 0.88
CA MET A 1 28.98 7.75 0.55
C MET A 1 28.16 7.48 1.80
N ALA A 2 26.88 7.85 1.80
CA ALA A 2 25.96 7.45 2.86
C ALA A 2 25.43 6.07 2.50
N ASP A 3 25.75 5.09 3.36
CA ASP A 3 25.21 3.74 3.31
C ASP A 3 23.70 3.84 3.55
N SER A 4 22.90 3.77 2.48
CA SER A 4 21.44 3.63 2.60
C SER A 4 21.17 2.25 3.17
N LYS A 5 21.14 2.18 4.50
CA LYS A 5 20.77 0.99 5.23
C LYS A 5 19.38 0.58 4.76
N ASP A 6 19.33 -0.59 4.12
CA ASP A 6 18.13 -1.14 3.50
C ASP A 6 17.05 -1.40 4.57
N ASP A 7 16.13 -0.45 4.70
CA ASP A 7 15.04 -0.43 5.70
C ASP A 7 14.08 -1.62 5.55
N SER A 8 14.16 -2.33 4.42
CA SER A 8 13.40 -3.54 4.13
C SER A 8 13.64 -4.68 5.14
N THR A 9 14.74 -4.65 5.89
CA THR A 9 15.08 -5.69 6.88
C THR A 9 14.75 -5.33 8.32
N TYR A 10 14.33 -4.09 8.61
CA TYR A 10 14.04 -3.69 9.98
C TYR A 10 12.81 -4.42 10.53
N VAL A 11 12.98 -5.01 11.72
CA VAL A 11 11.93 -5.66 12.50
C VAL A 11 12.05 -5.13 13.93
N PRO A 12 11.01 -4.47 14.49
CA PRO A 12 11.08 -3.90 15.82
C PRO A 12 11.16 -4.99 16.89
N LEU A 13 11.91 -4.73 17.94
CA LEU A 13 11.97 -5.61 19.11
C LEU A 13 10.81 -5.35 20.08
N LEU A 14 10.49 -6.33 20.93
CA LEU A 14 9.51 -6.15 22.01
C LEU A 14 9.89 -5.02 22.98
N SER A 15 11.19 -4.79 23.17
CA SER A 15 11.73 -3.68 23.97
C SER A 15 11.46 -2.31 23.34
N GLU A 16 11.28 -2.26 22.01
CA GLU A 16 11.04 -1.04 21.25
C GLU A 16 9.53 -0.79 21.04
N ARG A 17 8.75 -1.85 20.79
CA ARG A 17 7.32 -1.76 20.48
C ARG A 17 6.56 -2.96 21.02
N HIS A 18 5.34 -2.72 21.49
CA HIS A 18 4.44 -3.78 21.98
C HIS A 18 4.19 -4.90 20.95
N SER A 19 4.21 -4.57 19.66
CA SER A 19 4.05 -5.54 18.57
C SER A 19 5.37 -6.06 18.01
N GLY A 20 6.48 -5.83 18.70
CA GLY A 20 7.80 -6.26 18.26
C GLY A 20 8.07 -7.75 18.50
N ILE A 21 9.24 -8.21 18.04
CA ILE A 21 9.70 -9.59 18.14
C ILE A 21 10.63 -9.74 19.36
N PRO A 22 10.63 -10.88 20.07
CA PRO A 22 11.63 -11.16 21.09
C PRO A 22 13.06 -11.19 20.50
N GLU A 23 14.05 -10.72 21.25
CA GLU A 23 15.46 -10.64 20.81
C GLU A 23 15.98 -11.94 20.17
N TRP A 24 15.72 -13.07 20.80
CA TRP A 24 16.18 -14.40 20.37
C TRP A 24 15.53 -14.89 19.06
N LEU A 25 14.51 -14.20 18.55
CA LEU A 25 13.87 -14.46 17.26
C LEU A 25 14.21 -13.43 16.18
N LEU A 26 14.96 -12.37 16.51
CA LEU A 26 15.19 -11.25 15.61
C LEU A 26 15.73 -11.70 14.24
N GLU A 27 16.79 -12.52 14.24
CA GLU A 27 17.42 -13.00 13.01
C GLU A 27 16.43 -13.77 12.11
N LYS A 28 15.63 -14.66 12.70
CA LYS A 28 14.61 -15.42 11.96
C LYS A 28 13.52 -14.52 11.40
N ALA A 29 13.10 -13.52 12.16
CA ALA A 29 12.08 -12.58 11.73
C ALA A 29 12.57 -11.71 10.57
N GLN A 30 13.83 -11.27 10.61
CA GLN A 30 14.47 -10.52 9.52
C GLN A 30 14.56 -11.38 8.25
N GLN A 31 15.00 -12.63 8.36
CA GLN A 31 15.06 -13.55 7.22
C GLN A 31 13.67 -13.82 6.62
N ALA A 32 12.65 -14.03 7.45
CA ALA A 32 11.28 -14.23 7.00
C ALA A 32 10.73 -12.98 6.28
N LYS A 33 11.01 -11.79 6.81
CA LYS A 33 10.63 -10.51 6.19
C LYS A 33 11.29 -10.35 4.82
N MET A 34 12.60 -10.58 4.73
CA MET A 34 13.33 -10.57 3.47
C MET A 34 12.74 -11.54 2.45
N HIS A 35 12.44 -12.77 2.86
CA HIS A 35 11.85 -13.77 1.98
C HIS A 35 10.46 -13.34 1.49
N ALA A 36 9.60 -12.81 2.37
CA ALA A 36 8.29 -12.30 2.00
C ALA A 36 8.39 -11.14 0.98
N LEU A 37 9.29 -10.19 1.23
CA LEU A 37 9.53 -9.05 0.32
C LEU A 37 10.15 -9.49 -1.02
N SER A 38 10.97 -10.55 -1.04
CA SER A 38 11.51 -11.10 -2.29
C SER A 38 10.44 -11.68 -3.21
N SER A 39 9.29 -12.06 -2.65
CA SER A 39 8.11 -12.53 -3.39
C SER A 39 7.02 -11.47 -3.53
N ALA A 40 7.29 -10.23 -3.10
CA ALA A 40 6.36 -9.13 -3.31
C ALA A 40 6.15 -8.95 -4.82
N THR A 41 4.91 -8.67 -5.22
CA THR A 41 4.56 -8.45 -6.62
C THR A 41 5.31 -7.21 -7.13
N GLU A 42 6.13 -7.39 -8.18
CA GLU A 42 6.93 -6.33 -8.81
C GLU A 42 6.09 -5.32 -9.63
N ASP A 43 6.76 -4.23 -10.04
CA ASP A 43 6.21 -2.95 -10.47
C ASP A 43 5.08 -2.94 -11.52
N GLN A 44 4.08 -2.11 -11.17
CA GLN A 44 3.17 -1.32 -12.00
C GLN A 44 3.20 -1.54 -13.51
N THR A 45 2.61 -2.66 -13.97
CA THR A 45 2.21 -2.72 -15.37
C THR A 45 1.02 -1.79 -15.62
N PRO A 46 1.07 -0.90 -16.62
CA PRO A 46 -0.08 -0.11 -17.01
C PRO A 46 -1.26 -1.03 -17.33
N ARG A 47 -2.38 -0.83 -16.63
CA ARG A 47 -3.64 -1.48 -17.01
C ARG A 47 -3.99 -1.00 -18.42
N ARG A 48 -3.86 -1.88 -19.40
CA ARG A 48 -4.27 -1.62 -20.80
C ARG A 48 -5.77 -1.87 -21.03
N ARG A 49 -6.59 -1.85 -19.97
CA ARG A 49 -8.02 -2.13 -20.08
C ARG A 49 -8.81 -0.84 -19.88
N ALA A 50 -9.74 -0.59 -20.80
CA ALA A 50 -10.74 0.46 -20.65
C ALA A 50 -11.61 0.19 -19.42
N THR A 51 -12.26 1.25 -18.91
CA THR A 51 -13.26 1.18 -17.84
C THR A 51 -14.26 0.07 -18.13
N VAL A 52 -14.38 -0.88 -17.20
CA VAL A 52 -15.31 -2.01 -17.34
C VAL A 52 -16.65 -1.60 -16.75
N TYR A 53 -17.69 -1.55 -17.57
CA TYR A 53 -19.06 -1.29 -17.13
C TYR A 53 -19.72 -2.58 -16.63
N PRO A 54 -20.61 -2.51 -15.62
CA PRO A 54 -21.38 -3.66 -15.19
C PRO A 54 -22.25 -4.23 -16.33
N PRO A 55 -22.52 -5.55 -16.35
CA PRO A 55 -23.35 -6.17 -17.37
C PRO A 55 -24.74 -5.53 -17.45
N GLY A 56 -25.17 -5.12 -18.64
CA GLY A 56 -26.48 -4.51 -18.87
C GLY A 56 -26.59 -3.05 -18.42
N VAL A 57 -25.48 -2.41 -18.07
CA VAL A 57 -25.42 -0.98 -17.71
C VAL A 57 -24.72 -0.22 -18.84
N GLU A 58 -25.44 0.75 -19.40
CA GLU A 58 -24.88 1.71 -20.35
C GLU A 58 -23.91 2.67 -19.66
N GLU A 59 -22.93 3.16 -20.41
CA GLU A 59 -21.92 4.10 -19.90
C GLU A 59 -22.54 5.34 -19.25
N SER A 60 -23.61 5.90 -19.83
CA SER A 60 -24.29 7.09 -19.30
C SER A 60 -24.86 6.86 -17.90
N VAL A 61 -25.51 5.71 -17.68
CA VAL A 61 -26.11 5.32 -16.40
C VAL A 61 -25.02 5.11 -15.35
N PHE A 62 -23.89 4.51 -15.75
CA PHE A 62 -22.75 4.33 -14.86
C PHE A 62 -22.14 5.67 -14.43
N ILE A 63 -21.95 6.60 -15.36
CA ILE A 63 -21.39 7.93 -15.08
C ILE A 63 -22.33 8.73 -14.17
N GLU A 64 -23.64 8.65 -14.39
CA GLU A 64 -24.65 9.29 -13.53
C GLU A 64 -24.57 8.78 -12.09
N ALA A 65 -24.54 7.45 -11.90
CA ALA A 65 -24.40 6.85 -10.58
C ALA A 65 -23.08 7.23 -9.87
N VAL A 66 -21.96 7.33 -10.60
CA VAL A 66 -20.68 7.78 -10.05
C VAL A 66 -20.75 9.24 -9.61
N ASN A 67 -21.44 10.11 -10.36
CA ASN A 67 -21.63 11.51 -10.00
C ASN A 67 -22.51 11.65 -8.75
N GLU A 68 -23.59 10.88 -8.65
CA GLU A 68 -24.42 10.84 -7.44
C GLU A 68 -23.60 10.45 -6.20
N LEU A 69 -22.72 9.44 -6.33
CA LEU A 69 -21.81 9.04 -5.26
C LEU A 69 -20.81 10.16 -4.89
N ARG A 70 -20.28 10.88 -5.88
CA ARG A 70 -19.37 12.02 -5.65
C ARG A 70 -20.05 13.17 -4.92
N GLU A 71 -21.33 13.44 -5.20
CA GLU A 71 -22.10 14.46 -4.48
C GLU A 71 -22.28 14.09 -3.01
N GLN A 72 -22.47 12.80 -2.71
CA GLN A 72 -22.70 12.31 -1.34
C GLN A 72 -21.40 12.18 -0.52
N LEU A 73 -20.32 11.73 -1.15
CA LEU A 73 -19.08 11.34 -0.46
C LEU A 73 -17.91 12.30 -0.69
N GLY A 74 -18.02 13.19 -1.68
CA GLY A 74 -16.95 14.07 -2.14
C GLY A 74 -16.22 13.52 -3.36
N THR A 75 -15.82 14.42 -4.26
CA THR A 75 -15.13 14.08 -5.52
C THR A 75 -13.84 13.31 -5.32
N ASP A 76 -13.13 13.63 -4.23
CA ASP A 76 -11.82 13.06 -3.94
C ASP A 76 -11.93 11.65 -3.32
N GLN A 77 -13.12 11.28 -2.83
CA GLN A 77 -13.39 9.98 -2.22
C GLN A 77 -13.91 8.95 -3.23
N VAL A 78 -14.35 9.40 -4.42
CA VAL A 78 -14.92 8.54 -5.46
C VAL A 78 -14.14 8.73 -6.76
N VAL A 79 -13.12 7.88 -6.91
CA VAL A 79 -12.19 7.89 -8.03
C VAL A 79 -12.44 6.64 -8.88
N LEU A 80 -12.54 6.82 -10.20
CA LEU A 80 -12.62 5.70 -11.12
C LEU A 80 -11.28 4.95 -11.10
N ASN A 81 -11.35 3.62 -11.19
CA ASN A 81 -10.15 2.79 -11.21
C ASN A 81 -9.56 2.71 -12.64
N ASP A 82 -9.32 3.88 -13.24
CA ASP A 82 -8.73 4.08 -14.57
C ASP A 82 -7.23 4.42 -14.50
N GLN A 83 -6.71 4.63 -13.29
CA GLN A 83 -5.32 4.96 -13.02
C GLN A 83 -4.44 3.69 -13.00
N LEU A 84 -3.12 3.91 -12.95
CA LEU A 84 -2.16 2.84 -12.70
C LEU A 84 -2.53 2.13 -11.40
N LEU A 85 -2.72 0.82 -11.48
CA LEU A 85 -2.91 0.03 -10.28
C LEU A 85 -1.57 -0.09 -9.57
N HIS A 86 -1.51 0.40 -8.34
CA HIS A 86 -0.50 -0.04 -7.39
C HIS A 86 -0.87 -1.45 -6.95
N ASP A 87 -0.47 -2.44 -7.76
CA ASP A 87 -0.66 -3.84 -7.42
C ASP A 87 0.39 -4.21 -6.37
N GLY A 88 -0.08 -4.54 -5.18
CA GLY A 88 0.78 -4.82 -4.04
C GLY A 88 -0.08 -5.20 -2.86
N TRP A 89 0.21 -6.37 -2.28
CA TRP A 89 -0.27 -6.63 -0.93
C TRP A 89 0.41 -5.63 -0.01
N TYR A 90 -0.33 -5.05 0.94
CA TYR A 90 0.29 -4.27 2.02
C TYR A 90 1.12 -5.22 2.89
N MET A 91 2.36 -5.47 2.45
CA MET A 91 3.30 -6.39 3.12
C MET A 91 3.77 -5.82 4.45
N GLU A 92 3.71 -4.50 4.58
CA GLU A 92 3.99 -3.78 5.81
C GLU A 92 2.77 -2.98 6.23
N ARG A 93 2.44 -3.09 7.52
CA ARG A 93 1.61 -2.08 8.17
C ARG A 93 2.49 -0.88 8.45
N GLU A 94 1.97 0.34 8.29
CA GLU A 94 2.63 1.53 8.83
C GLU A 94 2.75 1.39 10.35
N LEU A 95 3.88 0.88 10.81
CA LEU A 95 4.28 0.90 12.20
C LEU A 95 4.98 2.24 12.46
N ALA A 96 4.31 3.35 12.13
CA ALA A 96 4.65 4.73 12.43
C ALA A 96 6.14 5.13 12.22
N ARG A 97 6.46 5.68 11.04
CA ARG A 97 7.50 6.71 10.91
C ARG A 97 6.88 8.06 11.28
N TYR A 98 6.80 8.35 12.58
CA TYR A 98 6.63 9.72 13.06
C TYR A 98 7.85 10.13 13.88
N TYR A 99 9.03 10.18 13.25
CA TYR A 99 10.16 10.98 13.72
C TYR A 99 11.02 11.36 12.51
N LEU A 100 10.79 12.58 11.99
CA LEU A 100 11.68 13.46 11.19
C LEU A 100 10.91 14.34 10.18
N LEU A 101 9.82 14.99 10.61
CA LEU A 101 9.28 16.20 9.95
C LEU A 101 8.98 17.32 10.96
N SER A 102 9.68 17.32 12.10
CA SER A 102 9.66 18.41 13.07
C SER A 102 11.10 18.76 13.45
N LEU A 103 11.76 19.51 12.57
CA LEU A 103 12.86 20.46 12.79
C LEU A 103 13.46 20.81 11.41
N ASP A 104 12.74 21.60 10.62
CA ASP A 104 13.06 23.00 10.31
C ASP A 104 11.92 23.64 9.51
#